data_AF-A0A934W2T8-F1
#
_entry.id   AF-A0A934W2T8-F1
#
_cell.length_a   1.000
_cell.length_b   1.000
_cell.length_c   1.000
_cell.angle_alpha   90.00
_cell.angle_beta   90.00
_cell.angle_gamma   90.00
#
_symmetry.space_group_name_H-M   'P 1'
#
loop_
_entity.id
_entity.type
_entity.pdbx_description
1 polymer ?
#
loop_
_entity_poly.entity_id
_entity_poly.type
_entity_poly.pdbx_seq_one_letter_code
_entity_poly.pdbx_strand_id
1 'polypeptide(L)'
;MTLDRSSTAARGIRSRRLAVTGAAIALVLGSTLVGATSAQAWDNGSKDDGAASRSGQTLAPNTRFTMAPDGSSGATVGGENIPNIDSAKKTIATYYGDPGTGLANQTASPYISEMASIVAKASASLKPAYDTAIAAGQKPAIVFDADDTMLETYDMEVAGMHFTFDPALQDVYVQGQKFPATPSMVGFAAAAKAVGYSIFGLTGRNDDQKTATLANLSKVGYVGFTPDNFYTKWTGVGTSVQPSYITCAAAKCTTVEYKALTRKHIQDLGYTITLNVGDQWSDLQGGYTQSTLKLPNPTYYLPSADLPGVSEPALAPRTTFTMAPDGSSGLTQGGEGIPNIDSVKSTIYTYYGDPGTGIANKTDSPYIREMRKVVLQQLPRVAAACFIEKKLHKNPAIVLDADDTTLWTYDMEVAGMHFTFDPALQDVYVQGQKFPATPSMVSLASIAQKSGCTIIGLTGRNDNQKAATIANLAKVGYTGFTAANYYTKWTGVGTSQQPSYISCATAKCTTIEYKSQTRKYIESKAGGKYDIVANFGDQFSDLIGGAADHSVKLPNPTYYLP
;
A
#
# COMPACT_ATOMS: atom_id res chain seq x y z
N MET A 1 -58.50 22.50 -37.66
CA MET A 1 -58.81 23.74 -38.39
C MET A 1 -57.51 24.49 -38.59
N THR A 2 -57.14 24.57 -39.86
CA THR A 2 -55.98 25.19 -40.50
C THR A 2 -55.96 26.71 -40.32
N LEU A 3 -54.75 27.28 -40.32
CA LEU A 3 -54.33 28.48 -41.08
C LEU A 3 -52.85 28.72 -40.72
N ASP A 4 -51.87 28.43 -41.56
CA ASP A 4 -51.54 28.96 -42.90
C ASP A 4 -50.46 30.05 -42.81
N ARG A 5 -49.52 29.88 -43.74
CA ARG A 5 -48.31 30.66 -43.97
C ARG A 5 -48.70 32.03 -44.54
N SER A 6 -47.85 33.02 -44.30
CA SER A 6 -47.65 34.12 -45.25
C SER A 6 -46.16 34.33 -45.47
N SER A 7 -45.79 34.20 -46.74
CA SER A 7 -44.51 34.51 -47.33
C SER A 7 -44.45 36.00 -47.70
N THR A 8 -43.23 36.55 -47.82
CA THR A 8 -42.69 37.32 -48.97
C THR A 8 -41.45 38.10 -48.50
N ALA A 9 -40.25 37.74 -48.96
CA ALA A 9 -39.54 38.30 -50.13
C ALA A 9 -38.95 39.71 -49.84
N ALA A 10 -37.74 40.12 -50.24
CA ALA A 10 -36.64 39.51 -50.96
C ALA A 10 -35.42 40.45 -50.86
N ARG A 11 -34.22 39.85 -50.98
CA ARG A 11 -33.00 40.33 -51.67
C ARG A 11 -32.27 41.59 -51.16
N GLY A 12 -31.01 41.37 -50.77
CA GLY A 12 -29.92 42.35 -50.84
C GLY A 12 -28.56 41.64 -50.76
N ILE A 13 -27.75 41.79 -51.79
CA ILE A 13 -26.47 41.08 -52.01
C ILE A 13 -25.28 41.92 -51.49
N ARG A 14 -24.23 41.21 -51.00
CA ARG A 14 -22.81 41.59 -50.80
C ARG A 14 -22.45 42.47 -49.59
N SER A 15 -21.59 41.91 -48.73
CA SER A 15 -20.39 42.58 -48.20
C SER A 15 -19.36 41.57 -47.70
N ARG A 16 -18.09 41.98 -47.76
CA ARG A 16 -16.86 41.19 -47.72
C ARG A 16 -16.45 40.72 -46.32
N ARG A 17 -15.65 39.65 -46.35
CA ARG A 17 -14.78 39.12 -45.30
C ARG A 17 -13.99 40.21 -44.57
N LEU A 18 -13.91 40.07 -43.25
CA LEU A 18 -12.70 40.29 -42.47
C LEU A 18 -12.66 39.24 -41.35
N ALA A 19 -11.55 38.51 -41.33
CA ALA A 19 -11.27 37.44 -40.39
C ALA A 19 -10.84 38.02 -39.04
N VAL A 20 -11.30 37.42 -37.95
CA VAL A 20 -10.57 37.43 -36.68
C VAL A 20 -10.54 36.00 -36.17
N THR A 21 -9.32 35.48 -36.10
CA THR A 21 -8.91 34.20 -35.53
C THR A 21 -9.17 34.18 -34.03
N GLY A 22 -9.97 33.21 -33.58
CA GLY A 22 -10.10 32.81 -32.18
C GLY A 22 -9.78 31.32 -32.07
N ALA A 23 -8.66 31.00 -31.43
CA ALA A 23 -8.19 29.65 -31.22
C ALA A 23 -9.12 28.90 -30.24
N ALA A 24 -9.73 27.82 -30.72
CA ALA A 24 -10.42 26.85 -29.88
C ALA A 24 -9.42 25.76 -29.48
N ILE A 25 -9.05 25.73 -28.20
CA ILE A 25 -8.33 24.62 -27.57
C ILE A 25 -9.34 23.48 -27.41
N ALA A 26 -9.24 22.48 -28.28
CA ALA A 26 -9.96 21.22 -28.12
C ALA A 26 -9.19 20.36 -27.09
N LEU A 27 -9.75 20.21 -25.89
CA LEU A 27 -9.37 19.16 -24.96
C LEU A 27 -9.74 17.81 -25.58
N VAL A 28 -8.73 17.05 -26.02
CA VAL A 28 -8.88 15.64 -26.36
C VAL A 28 -8.67 14.85 -25.07
N LEU A 29 -9.77 14.41 -24.47
CA LEU A 29 -9.82 13.39 -23.42
C LEU A 29 -9.35 12.05 -24.02
N GLY A 30 -8.07 11.76 -23.88
CA GLY A 30 -7.49 10.44 -24.17
C GLY A 30 -7.50 9.57 -22.93
N SER A 31 -8.65 9.01 -22.57
CA SER A 31 -8.74 7.96 -21.55
C SER A 31 -8.33 6.62 -22.17
N THR A 32 -7.04 6.28 -22.11
CA THR A 32 -6.58 4.90 -22.31
C THR A 32 -6.68 4.15 -20.99
N LEU A 33 -7.82 3.50 -20.78
CA LEU A 33 -7.92 2.34 -19.90
C LEU A 33 -7.06 1.23 -20.52
N VAL A 34 -5.78 1.19 -20.16
CA VAL A 34 -4.98 -0.03 -20.34
C VAL A 34 -5.41 -0.95 -19.20
N GLY A 35 -6.38 -1.81 -19.49
CA GLY A 35 -6.59 -2.98 -18.65
C GLY A 35 -5.26 -3.73 -18.57
N ALA A 36 -4.71 -3.86 -17.37
CA ALA A 36 -3.62 -4.78 -17.13
C ALA A 36 -4.16 -6.18 -17.43
N THR A 37 -3.95 -6.63 -18.66
CA THR A 37 -3.98 -8.04 -18.96
C THR A 37 -2.88 -8.65 -18.09
N SER A 38 -3.27 -9.50 -17.13
CA SER A 38 -2.37 -10.48 -16.51
C SER A 38 -1.36 -10.92 -17.57
N ALA A 39 -0.07 -10.68 -17.33
CA ALA A 39 0.99 -10.98 -18.27
C ALA A 39 0.80 -12.41 -18.80
N GLN A 40 0.23 -12.52 -20.00
CA GLN A 40 0.24 -13.76 -20.73
C GLN A 40 1.72 -13.99 -21.00
N ALA A 41 2.25 -15.08 -20.43
CA ALA A 41 3.60 -15.52 -20.68
C ALA A 41 3.89 -15.35 -22.17
N TRP A 42 4.91 -14.56 -22.48
CA TRP A 42 5.40 -14.42 -23.84
C TRP A 42 5.81 -15.81 -24.30
N ASP A 43 4.95 -16.46 -25.10
CA ASP A 43 5.24 -17.73 -25.74
C ASP A 43 6.18 -17.43 -26.91
N ASN A 44 7.47 -17.62 -26.67
CA ASN A 44 8.43 -17.57 -27.76
C ASN A 44 8.37 -18.93 -28.45
N GLY A 45 7.75 -18.98 -29.62
CA GLY A 45 7.59 -20.17 -30.44
C GLY A 45 8.92 -20.77 -30.90
N SER A 46 9.67 -21.36 -29.98
CA SER A 46 10.75 -22.31 -30.26
C SER A 46 10.22 -23.71 -29.98
N LYS A 47 9.90 -24.42 -31.06
CA LYS A 47 9.85 -25.88 -31.07
C LYS A 47 11.27 -26.43 -30.84
N ASP A 48 11.30 -27.64 -30.30
CA ASP A 48 12.45 -28.55 -30.11
C ASP A 48 13.23 -28.35 -28.80
N ASP A 49 13.62 -29.35 -28.01
CA ASP A 49 13.36 -30.80 -27.96
C ASP A 49 13.86 -31.30 -26.58
N GLY A 50 13.11 -32.23 -25.95
CA GLY A 50 13.67 -33.29 -25.10
C GLY A 50 14.39 -32.95 -23.77
N ALA A 51 13.67 -33.25 -22.67
CA ALA A 51 14.14 -33.79 -21.39
C ALA A 51 14.44 -32.84 -20.19
N ALA A 52 13.67 -33.08 -19.12
CA ALA A 52 13.75 -32.62 -17.71
C ALA A 52 13.44 -31.12 -17.47
N SER A 53 12.51 -30.71 -16.61
CA SER A 53 12.32 -31.14 -15.22
C SER A 53 10.87 -30.92 -14.74
N ARG A 54 10.34 -31.91 -14.02
CA ARG A 54 9.10 -31.85 -13.26
C ARG A 54 9.35 -31.13 -11.93
N SER A 55 9.06 -29.82 -11.88
CA SER A 55 8.47 -29.15 -10.71
C SER A 55 8.03 -27.76 -11.18
N GLY A 56 6.78 -27.62 -11.61
CA GLY A 56 6.21 -26.32 -11.94
C GLY A 56 6.04 -25.49 -10.69
N GLN A 57 7.12 -24.86 -10.20
CA GLN A 57 6.96 -23.73 -9.30
C GLN A 57 6.31 -22.62 -10.12
N THR A 58 5.05 -22.32 -9.82
CA THR A 58 4.41 -21.13 -10.34
C THR A 58 5.20 -19.94 -9.78
N LEU A 59 5.95 -19.24 -10.62
CA LEU A 59 6.63 -17.98 -10.28
C LEU A 59 5.58 -16.87 -10.17
N ALA A 60 4.71 -16.97 -9.17
CA ALA A 60 3.64 -16.03 -8.90
C ALA A 60 3.61 -15.65 -7.41
N PRO A 61 3.30 -14.38 -7.09
CA PRO A 61 3.07 -13.95 -5.72
C PRO A 61 1.93 -14.72 -5.06
N ASN A 62 2.02 -14.93 -3.75
CA ASN A 62 0.86 -15.30 -2.97
C ASN A 62 -0.21 -14.19 -3.06
N THR A 63 -1.47 -14.59 -3.04
CA THR A 63 -2.62 -13.67 -3.12
C THR A 63 -3.57 -13.80 -1.94
N ARG A 64 -3.30 -14.71 -1.00
CA ARG A 64 -4.11 -14.90 0.22
C ARG A 64 -3.23 -14.76 1.44
N PHE A 65 -3.63 -13.86 2.33
CA PHE A 65 -2.85 -13.49 3.50
C PHE A 65 -3.68 -13.66 4.76
N THR A 66 -3.04 -14.08 5.84
CA THR A 66 -3.60 -14.02 7.19
C THR A 66 -2.65 -13.22 8.06
N MET A 67 -3.14 -12.11 8.62
CA MET A 67 -2.35 -11.18 9.42
C MET A 67 -3.16 -10.63 10.57
N ALA A 68 -2.52 -10.50 11.72
CA ALA A 68 -3.06 -9.83 12.89
C ALA A 68 -2.91 -8.31 12.73
N PRO A 69 -3.87 -7.51 13.24
CA PRO A 69 -3.81 -6.06 13.14
C PRO A 69 -2.64 -5.43 13.90
N ASP A 70 -2.15 -6.11 14.94
CA ASP A 70 -1.03 -5.67 15.77
C ASP A 70 0.36 -6.02 15.19
N GLY A 71 0.41 -6.63 14.00
CA GLY A 71 1.65 -7.03 13.35
C GLY A 71 2.26 -8.34 13.86
N SER A 72 1.69 -8.98 14.89
CA SER A 72 2.25 -10.18 15.52
C SER A 72 2.44 -11.36 14.55
N SER A 73 1.71 -11.38 13.44
CA SER A 73 1.88 -12.41 12.39
C SER A 73 3.28 -12.45 11.79
N GLY A 74 4.00 -11.32 11.74
CA GLY A 74 5.37 -11.28 11.21
C GLY A 74 6.35 -12.16 12.00
N ALA A 75 6.01 -12.53 13.24
CA ALA A 75 6.83 -13.41 14.07
C ALA A 75 6.74 -14.89 13.66
N THR A 76 5.66 -15.29 12.96
CA THR A 76 5.30 -16.71 12.76
C THR A 76 5.15 -17.10 11.29
N VAL A 77 4.93 -16.15 10.39
CA VAL A 77 4.78 -16.43 8.94
C VAL A 77 6.05 -16.12 8.16
N GLY A 78 6.28 -16.86 7.07
CA GLY A 78 7.33 -16.55 6.09
C GLY A 78 7.00 -15.29 5.29
N GLY A 79 8.02 -14.62 4.76
CA GLY A 79 7.87 -13.35 4.06
C GLY A 79 6.98 -13.42 2.81
N GLU A 80 6.86 -14.59 2.18
CA GLU A 80 5.92 -14.86 1.09
C GLU A 80 4.43 -14.83 1.51
N ASN A 81 4.17 -14.89 2.82
CA ASN A 81 2.83 -14.82 3.42
C ASN A 81 2.55 -13.48 4.11
N ILE A 82 3.41 -12.49 3.91
CA ILE A 82 3.19 -11.11 4.34
C ILE A 82 2.73 -10.31 3.10
N PRO A 83 1.63 -9.54 3.19
CA PRO A 83 1.23 -8.66 2.08
C PRO A 83 2.38 -7.74 1.69
N ASN A 84 2.68 -7.68 0.40
CA ASN A 84 3.62 -6.70 -0.09
C ASN A 84 3.03 -5.29 0.05
N ILE A 85 3.81 -4.35 0.59
CA ILE A 85 3.30 -3.03 0.92
C ILE A 85 2.90 -2.21 -0.32
N ASP A 86 3.60 -2.32 -1.44
CA ASP A 86 3.24 -1.59 -2.66
C ASP A 86 1.96 -2.13 -3.28
N SER A 87 1.77 -3.46 -3.26
CA SER A 87 0.52 -4.09 -3.67
C SER A 87 -0.65 -3.67 -2.78
N ALA A 88 -0.44 -3.53 -1.46
CA ALA A 88 -1.45 -3.03 -0.54
C ALA A 88 -1.81 -1.57 -0.86
N LYS A 89 -0.81 -0.68 -1.00
CA LYS A 89 -1.02 0.73 -1.41
C LYS A 89 -1.76 0.83 -2.74
N LYS A 90 -1.41 -0.01 -3.73
CA LYS A 90 -2.08 -0.01 -5.03
C LYS A 90 -3.52 -0.54 -4.94
N THR A 91 -3.78 -1.51 -4.07
CA THR A 91 -5.14 -2.01 -3.81
C THR A 91 -6.01 -0.92 -3.19
N ILE A 92 -5.49 -0.19 -2.21
CA ILE A 92 -6.13 0.97 -1.59
C ILE A 92 -6.42 2.06 -2.64
N ALA A 93 -5.42 2.47 -3.42
CA ALA A 93 -5.61 3.47 -4.47
C ALA A 93 -6.71 3.07 -5.47
N THR A 94 -6.71 1.81 -5.90
CA THR A 94 -7.76 1.27 -6.79
C THR A 94 -9.16 1.35 -6.17
N TYR A 95 -9.29 1.06 -4.87
CA TYR A 95 -10.55 1.12 -4.14
C TYR A 95 -11.11 2.55 -4.00
N TYR A 96 -10.25 3.55 -3.81
CA TYR A 96 -10.63 4.97 -3.78
C TYR A 96 -10.73 5.60 -5.18
N GLY A 97 -10.41 4.85 -6.24
CA GLY A 97 -10.40 5.37 -7.62
C GLY A 97 -9.24 6.34 -7.91
N ASP A 98 -8.19 6.29 -7.11
CA ASP A 98 -6.97 7.08 -7.25
C ASP A 98 -6.08 6.49 -8.38
N PRO A 99 -5.81 7.24 -9.46
CA PRO A 99 -4.98 6.77 -10.57
C PRO A 99 -3.48 6.69 -10.22
N GLY A 100 -3.08 7.03 -8.99
CA GLY A 100 -1.70 7.15 -8.53
C GLY A 100 -1.25 8.59 -8.31
N THR A 101 -2.21 9.52 -8.16
CA THR A 101 -1.95 10.94 -7.84
C THR A 101 -1.95 11.20 -6.34
N GLY A 102 -2.39 10.22 -5.53
CA GLY A 102 -2.58 10.38 -4.10
C GLY A 102 -3.89 11.08 -3.74
N LEU A 103 -4.81 11.22 -4.70
CA LEU A 103 -6.09 11.92 -4.55
C LEU A 103 -7.23 10.95 -4.86
N ALA A 104 -8.22 10.89 -3.98
CA ALA A 104 -9.39 10.04 -4.17
C ALA A 104 -10.28 10.56 -5.32
N ASN A 105 -10.96 9.64 -6.02
CA ASN A 105 -12.00 10.03 -6.95
C ASN A 105 -13.24 10.50 -6.17
N GLN A 106 -13.62 11.77 -6.35
CA GLN A 106 -14.74 12.38 -5.62
C GLN A 106 -16.13 12.07 -6.19
N THR A 107 -16.22 11.32 -7.29
CA THR A 107 -17.48 11.12 -8.02
C THR A 107 -17.87 9.65 -8.19
N ALA A 108 -16.91 8.79 -8.49
CA ALA A 108 -17.14 7.38 -8.75
C ALA A 108 -15.91 6.54 -8.37
N SER A 109 -16.09 5.65 -7.41
CA SER A 109 -15.12 4.64 -6.99
C SER A 109 -15.83 3.45 -6.34
N PRO A 110 -15.14 2.30 -6.18
CA PRO A 110 -15.60 1.23 -5.30
C PRO A 110 -15.96 1.72 -3.89
N TYR A 111 -15.13 2.59 -3.29
CA TYR A 111 -15.40 3.22 -1.99
C TYR A 111 -16.73 3.99 -1.96
N ILE A 112 -16.97 4.91 -2.90
CA ILE A 112 -18.23 5.69 -2.97
C ILE A 112 -19.44 4.76 -3.12
N SER A 113 -19.32 3.73 -3.95
CA SER A 113 -20.41 2.76 -4.19
C SER A 113 -20.71 1.93 -2.94
N GLU A 114 -19.68 1.51 -2.22
CA GLU A 114 -19.82 0.79 -0.94
C GLU A 114 -20.42 1.68 0.13
N MET A 115 -19.92 2.91 0.29
CA MET A 115 -20.46 3.90 1.24
C MET A 115 -21.95 4.17 0.99
N ALA A 116 -22.36 4.37 -0.27
CA ALA A 116 -23.77 4.54 -0.62
C ALA A 116 -24.63 3.34 -0.21
N SER A 117 -24.14 2.11 -0.40
CA SER A 117 -24.83 0.88 0.00
C SER A 117 -24.95 0.73 1.51
N ILE A 118 -23.88 1.01 2.25
CA ILE A 118 -23.85 0.98 3.72
C ILE A 118 -24.83 2.02 4.28
N VAL A 119 -24.74 3.26 3.82
CA VAL A 119 -25.58 4.36 4.28
C VAL A 119 -27.05 4.16 3.92
N ALA A 120 -27.35 3.62 2.74
CA ALA A 120 -28.74 3.30 2.36
C ALA A 120 -29.37 2.28 3.33
N LYS A 121 -28.63 1.22 3.68
CA LYS A 121 -29.08 0.21 4.66
C LYS A 121 -29.28 0.84 6.05
N ALA A 122 -28.31 1.62 6.53
CA ALA A 122 -28.41 2.29 7.83
C ALA A 122 -29.59 3.29 7.86
N SER A 123 -29.80 4.04 6.78
CA SER A 123 -30.88 5.02 6.66
C SER A 123 -32.25 4.38 6.78
N ALA A 124 -32.46 3.19 6.20
CA ALA A 124 -33.71 2.46 6.29
C ALA A 124 -34.08 2.06 7.73
N SER A 125 -33.09 1.91 8.61
CA SER A 125 -33.29 1.56 10.02
C SER A 125 -33.49 2.77 10.94
N LEU A 126 -33.21 4.01 10.49
CA LEU A 126 -33.26 5.20 11.35
C LEU A 126 -34.63 5.40 11.99
N LYS A 127 -35.70 5.44 11.20
CA LYS A 127 -37.05 5.72 11.73
C LYS A 127 -37.60 4.59 12.61
N PRO A 128 -37.52 3.30 12.21
CA PRO A 128 -37.96 2.21 13.09
C PRO A 128 -37.21 2.16 14.43
N ALA A 129 -35.89 2.37 14.42
CA ALA A 129 -35.10 2.41 15.66
C ALA A 129 -35.49 3.60 16.54
N TYR A 130 -35.75 4.76 15.93
CA TYR A 130 -36.20 5.97 16.64
C TYR A 130 -37.55 5.74 17.31
N ASP A 131 -38.54 5.25 16.56
CA ASP A 131 -39.89 5.00 17.07
C ASP A 131 -39.87 3.99 18.22
N THR A 132 -39.02 2.97 18.13
CA THR A 132 -38.81 1.98 19.20
C THR A 132 -38.23 2.63 20.47
N ALA A 133 -37.21 3.47 20.33
CA ALA A 133 -36.60 4.17 21.45
C ALA A 133 -37.60 5.13 22.13
N ILE A 134 -38.36 5.90 21.34
CA ILE A 134 -39.40 6.80 21.85
C ILE A 134 -40.51 6.03 22.57
N ALA A 135 -40.97 4.91 22.02
CA ALA A 135 -41.97 4.06 22.67
C ALA A 135 -41.47 3.49 24.02
N ALA A 136 -40.16 3.28 24.16
CA ALA A 136 -39.51 2.90 25.41
C ALA A 136 -39.23 4.08 26.36
N GLY A 137 -39.70 5.30 26.04
CA GLY A 137 -39.48 6.50 26.85
C GLY A 137 -38.03 7.02 26.83
N GLN A 138 -37.25 6.65 25.82
CA GLN A 138 -35.83 7.01 25.70
C GLN A 138 -35.65 8.33 24.93
N LYS A 139 -34.48 8.95 25.08
CA LYS A 139 -34.06 10.13 24.31
C LYS A 139 -33.01 9.71 23.26
N PRO A 140 -33.42 9.30 22.05
CA PRO A 140 -32.53 8.66 21.09
C PRO A 140 -31.46 9.62 20.55
N ALA A 141 -30.22 9.11 20.47
CA ALA A 141 -29.07 9.83 19.98
C ALA A 141 -28.20 8.98 19.05
N ILE A 142 -27.48 9.65 18.14
CA ILE A 142 -26.44 9.05 17.31
C ILE A 142 -25.10 9.74 17.58
N VAL A 143 -24.05 8.94 17.75
CA VAL A 143 -22.67 9.42 17.88
C VAL A 143 -21.95 9.16 16.56
N PHE A 144 -21.25 10.17 16.05
CA PHE A 144 -20.43 10.12 14.84
C PHE A 144 -18.97 10.40 15.19
N ASP A 145 -18.05 9.56 14.74
CA ASP A 145 -16.65 9.96 14.59
C ASP A 145 -16.49 11.04 13.49
N ALA A 146 -15.36 11.74 13.46
CA ALA A 146 -15.06 12.76 12.47
C ALA A 146 -14.22 12.27 11.28
N ASP A 147 -13.04 11.71 11.53
CA ASP A 147 -12.06 11.41 10.47
C ASP A 147 -12.50 10.14 9.72
N ASP A 148 -12.59 10.20 8.40
CA ASP A 148 -13.14 9.17 7.48
C ASP A 148 -14.57 8.69 7.76
N THR A 149 -15.18 9.19 8.83
CA THR A 149 -16.60 8.99 9.15
C THR A 149 -17.46 10.14 8.70
N MET A 150 -17.04 11.39 8.95
CA MET A 150 -17.71 12.58 8.45
C MET A 150 -16.85 13.38 7.46
N LEU A 151 -15.54 13.42 7.67
CA LEU A 151 -14.54 14.15 6.90
C LEU A 151 -13.53 13.16 6.33
N GLU A 152 -13.50 12.99 5.01
CA GLU A 152 -12.60 12.04 4.34
C GLU A 152 -11.16 12.56 4.37
N THR A 153 -10.23 11.74 4.85
CA THR A 153 -8.82 12.11 5.06
C THR A 153 -7.87 11.55 4.01
N TYR A 154 -8.35 10.73 3.08
CA TYR A 154 -7.54 10.03 2.06
C TYR A 154 -6.47 10.91 1.40
N ASP A 155 -6.83 12.10 0.90
CA ASP A 155 -5.89 12.99 0.21
C ASP A 155 -4.74 13.47 1.13
N MET A 156 -5.02 13.64 2.42
CA MET A 156 -3.99 13.95 3.41
C MET A 156 -3.11 12.73 3.66
N GLU A 157 -3.73 11.57 3.90
CA GLU A 157 -3.02 10.32 4.21
C GLU A 157 -2.10 9.89 3.05
N VAL A 158 -2.54 10.04 1.80
CA VAL A 158 -1.81 9.51 0.64
C VAL A 158 -0.95 10.57 -0.05
N ALA A 159 -1.52 11.71 -0.46
CA ALA A 159 -0.74 12.75 -1.14
C ALA A 159 0.10 13.60 -0.18
N GLY A 160 -0.40 13.85 1.05
CA GLY A 160 0.32 14.65 2.05
C GLY A 160 1.35 13.84 2.83
N MET A 161 0.92 12.72 3.42
CA MET A 161 1.69 11.94 4.40
C MET A 161 2.33 10.69 3.82
N HIS A 162 1.92 10.24 2.63
CA HIS A 162 2.40 9.00 2.01
C HIS A 162 2.27 7.78 2.95
N PHE A 163 1.10 7.67 3.59
CA PHE A 163 0.75 6.70 4.64
C PHE A 163 1.61 6.80 5.92
N THR A 164 2.40 7.86 6.10
CA THR A 164 3.28 8.02 7.26
C THR A 164 2.78 9.19 8.10
N PHE A 165 2.10 8.86 9.20
CA PHE A 165 1.45 9.85 10.04
C PHE A 165 2.41 10.95 10.51
N ASP A 166 2.06 12.20 10.19
CA ASP A 166 2.75 13.40 10.64
C ASP A 166 1.75 14.31 11.37
N PRO A 167 1.83 14.45 12.71
CA PRO A 167 0.87 15.26 13.46
C PRO A 167 0.95 16.76 13.13
N ALA A 168 2.10 17.29 12.69
CA ALA A 168 2.22 18.68 12.31
C ALA A 168 1.54 18.94 10.95
N LEU A 169 1.74 18.03 9.99
CA LEU A 169 1.03 18.12 8.71
C LEU A 169 -0.47 17.90 8.87
N GLN A 170 -0.88 16.99 9.75
CA GLN A 170 -2.29 16.79 10.10
C GLN A 170 -2.92 18.10 10.58
N ASP A 171 -2.25 18.79 11.50
CA ASP A 171 -2.75 20.06 12.02
C ASP A 171 -2.89 21.12 10.92
N VAL A 172 -1.95 21.20 9.97
CA VAL A 172 -2.06 22.09 8.79
C VAL A 172 -3.33 21.80 7.97
N TYR A 173 -3.72 20.52 7.80
CA TYR A 173 -4.95 20.15 7.10
C TYR A 173 -6.21 20.48 7.91
N VAL A 174 -6.19 20.18 9.22
CA VAL A 174 -7.31 20.43 10.11
C VAL A 174 -7.59 21.92 10.25
N GLN A 175 -6.59 22.71 10.61
CA GLN A 175 -6.72 24.16 10.76
C GLN A 175 -7.05 24.83 9.41
N GLY A 176 -6.55 24.27 8.30
CA GLY A 176 -6.87 24.70 6.95
C GLY A 176 -8.26 24.29 6.43
N GLN A 177 -9.02 23.49 7.19
CA GLN A 177 -10.36 22.99 6.82
C GLN A 177 -10.36 22.32 5.43
N LYS A 178 -9.36 21.46 5.20
CA LYS A 178 -9.06 20.91 3.87
C LYS A 178 -9.82 19.63 3.53
N PHE A 179 -10.57 19.06 4.47
CA PHE A 179 -11.18 17.75 4.26
C PHE A 179 -12.53 17.88 3.56
N PRO A 180 -12.78 17.10 2.48
CA PRO A 180 -14.11 16.94 1.92
C PRO A 180 -15.02 16.14 2.86
N ALA A 181 -16.33 16.15 2.59
CA ALA A 181 -17.25 15.28 3.29
C ALA A 181 -17.07 13.82 2.86
N THR A 182 -17.07 12.90 3.82
CA THR A 182 -17.19 11.47 3.55
C THR A 182 -18.45 11.19 2.69
N PRO A 183 -18.34 10.39 1.60
CA PRO A 183 -19.46 10.10 0.71
C PRO A 183 -20.71 9.63 1.45
N SER A 184 -21.87 10.17 1.05
CA SER A 184 -23.21 9.88 1.61
C SER A 184 -23.48 10.30 3.06
N MET A 185 -22.47 10.68 3.85
CA MET A 185 -22.62 10.89 5.29
C MET A 185 -23.30 12.20 5.68
N VAL A 186 -23.17 13.27 4.88
CA VAL A 186 -23.93 14.53 5.08
C VAL A 186 -25.43 14.27 5.02
N GLY A 187 -25.88 13.51 4.02
CA GLY A 187 -27.28 13.15 3.85
C GLY A 187 -27.79 12.27 4.99
N PHE A 188 -26.96 11.32 5.45
CA PHE A 188 -27.30 10.45 6.57
C PHE A 188 -27.50 11.23 7.89
N ALA A 189 -26.56 12.12 8.23
CA ALA A 189 -26.67 12.97 9.42
C ALA A 189 -27.91 13.89 9.36
N ALA A 190 -28.18 14.48 8.19
CA ALA A 190 -29.38 15.29 7.96
C ALA A 190 -30.67 14.48 8.13
N ALA A 191 -30.73 13.25 7.59
CA ALA A 191 -31.87 12.36 7.73
C ALA A 191 -32.10 11.95 9.19
N ALA A 192 -31.04 11.62 9.94
CA ALA A 192 -31.14 11.32 11.37
C ALA A 192 -31.74 12.50 12.16
N LYS A 193 -31.27 13.73 11.91
CA LYS A 193 -31.86 14.91 12.55
C LYS A 193 -33.32 15.13 12.15
N ALA A 194 -33.66 14.93 10.88
CA ALA A 194 -35.03 15.09 10.39
C ALA A 194 -36.01 14.09 11.04
N VAL A 195 -35.53 12.88 11.38
CA VAL A 195 -36.30 11.89 12.16
C VAL A 195 -36.49 12.34 13.61
N GLY A 196 -35.56 13.10 14.17
CA GLY A 196 -35.63 13.65 15.54
C GLY A 196 -34.49 13.23 16.46
N TYR A 197 -33.48 12.50 15.95
CA TYR A 197 -32.31 12.13 16.75
C TYR A 197 -31.55 13.35 17.26
N SER A 198 -31.07 13.26 18.49
CA SER A 198 -29.96 14.10 18.93
C SER A 198 -28.66 13.57 18.34
N ILE A 199 -27.79 14.46 17.86
CA ILE A 199 -26.52 14.06 17.24
C ILE A 199 -25.35 14.57 18.06
N PHE A 200 -24.29 13.75 18.13
CA PHE A 200 -23.05 14.07 18.81
C PHE A 200 -21.85 13.73 17.91
N GLY A 201 -20.82 14.58 17.94
CA GLY A 201 -19.52 14.27 17.37
C GLY A 201 -18.56 13.78 18.45
N LEU A 202 -17.74 12.79 18.16
CA LEU A 202 -16.75 12.24 19.09
C LEU A 202 -15.48 11.82 18.33
N THR A 203 -14.45 12.66 18.37
CA THR A 203 -13.21 12.45 17.61
C THR A 203 -11.99 12.36 18.51
N GLY A 204 -10.97 11.65 18.02
CA GLY A 204 -9.63 11.61 18.62
C GLY A 204 -8.78 12.85 18.36
N ARG A 205 -9.23 13.78 17.50
CA ARG A 205 -8.59 15.08 17.30
C ARG A 205 -8.42 15.84 18.62
N ASN A 206 -7.37 16.63 18.69
CA ASN A 206 -7.06 17.42 19.88
C ASN A 206 -8.06 18.59 20.06
N ASP A 207 -8.21 19.07 21.28
CA ASP A 207 -9.17 20.12 21.63
C ASP A 207 -8.88 21.47 20.96
N ASP A 208 -7.62 21.79 20.70
CA ASP A 208 -7.20 22.95 19.92
C ASP A 208 -7.58 22.86 18.43
N GLN A 209 -7.99 21.68 17.96
CA GLN A 209 -8.51 21.44 16.61
C GLN A 209 -10.04 21.53 16.52
N LYS A 210 -10.75 21.67 17.64
CA LYS A 210 -12.22 21.63 17.70
C LYS A 210 -12.87 22.69 16.81
N THR A 211 -12.47 23.95 16.95
CA THR A 211 -13.06 25.07 16.20
C THR A 211 -12.91 24.89 14.69
N ALA A 212 -11.72 24.52 14.22
CA ALA A 212 -11.47 24.29 12.81
C ALA A 212 -12.24 23.07 12.28
N THR A 213 -12.36 22.01 13.09
CA THR A 213 -13.14 20.81 12.73
C THR A 213 -14.62 21.15 12.55
N LEU A 214 -15.22 21.89 13.48
CA LEU A 214 -16.62 22.36 13.37
C LEU A 214 -16.82 23.27 12.14
N ALA A 215 -15.87 24.16 11.87
CA ALA A 215 -15.92 25.01 10.68
C ALA A 215 -15.84 24.19 9.39
N ASN A 216 -14.98 23.15 9.34
CA ASN A 216 -14.89 22.25 8.19
C ASN A 216 -16.20 21.46 8.00
N LEU A 217 -16.79 20.91 9.08
CA LEU A 217 -18.06 20.20 9.03
C LEU A 217 -19.18 21.09 8.46
N SER A 218 -19.28 22.33 8.96
CA SER A 218 -20.24 23.31 8.44
C SER A 218 -19.97 23.65 6.97
N LYS A 219 -18.71 23.83 6.58
CA LYS A 219 -18.28 24.15 5.21
C LYS A 219 -18.72 23.07 4.22
N VAL A 220 -18.70 21.80 4.61
CA VAL A 220 -19.07 20.66 3.75
C VAL A 220 -20.52 20.21 3.90
N GLY A 221 -21.33 20.95 4.65
CA GLY A 221 -22.79 20.79 4.67
C GLY A 221 -23.38 20.05 5.88
N TYR A 222 -22.58 19.67 6.88
CA TYR A 222 -23.11 19.14 8.13
C TYR A 222 -23.75 20.23 8.98
N VAL A 223 -24.90 19.93 9.59
CA VAL A 223 -25.66 20.88 10.42
C VAL A 223 -25.99 20.28 11.79
N GLY A 224 -25.86 21.07 12.86
CA GLY A 224 -26.24 20.65 14.22
C GLY A 224 -25.12 20.10 15.09
N PHE A 225 -23.88 20.19 14.64
CA PHE A 225 -22.72 20.06 15.52
C PHE A 225 -22.33 21.45 16.04
N THR A 226 -22.20 21.57 17.36
CA THR A 226 -21.85 22.76 18.12
C THR A 226 -20.72 22.38 19.09
N PRO A 227 -20.04 23.36 19.72
CA PRO A 227 -19.03 23.04 20.73
C PRO A 227 -19.53 22.17 21.89
N ASP A 228 -20.82 22.24 22.22
CA ASP A 228 -21.41 21.52 23.37
C ASP A 228 -21.73 20.04 23.07
N ASN A 229 -21.91 19.67 21.81
CA ASN A 229 -22.21 18.29 21.40
C ASN A 229 -21.12 17.68 20.51
N PHE A 230 -19.95 18.29 20.44
CA PHE A 230 -18.80 17.81 19.69
C PHE A 230 -17.59 17.64 20.62
N TYR A 231 -17.22 16.40 20.91
CA TYR A 231 -16.17 16.04 21.85
C TYR A 231 -14.84 15.75 21.13
N THR A 232 -13.77 16.37 21.64
CA THR A 232 -12.38 16.23 21.20
C THR A 232 -11.50 15.79 22.37
N LYS A 233 -10.36 15.16 22.08
CA LYS A 233 -9.43 14.71 23.11
C LYS A 233 -8.67 15.89 23.70
N TRP A 234 -8.51 15.92 25.02
CA TRP A 234 -7.76 16.97 25.70
C TRP A 234 -6.26 16.84 25.44
N THR A 235 -5.53 17.96 25.40
CA THR A 235 -4.08 17.96 25.18
C THR A 235 -3.28 17.81 26.47
N GLY A 236 -3.90 18.08 27.61
CA GLY A 236 -3.25 18.15 28.93
C GLY A 236 -2.52 19.46 29.18
N VAL A 237 -2.67 20.46 28.30
CA VAL A 237 -1.96 21.75 28.35
C VAL A 237 -2.95 22.89 28.55
N GLY A 238 -2.60 23.83 29.43
CA GLY A 238 -3.41 25.02 29.70
C GLY A 238 -4.79 24.65 30.24
N THR A 239 -5.84 25.13 29.57
CA THR A 239 -7.25 24.82 29.92
C THR A 239 -7.76 23.52 29.31
N SER A 240 -6.99 22.88 28.41
CA SER A 240 -7.36 21.61 27.78
C SER A 240 -6.93 20.45 28.68
N VAL A 241 -7.68 20.25 29.76
CA VAL A 241 -7.41 19.22 30.78
C VAL A 241 -8.37 18.05 30.66
N GLN A 242 -7.99 16.91 31.24
CA GLN A 242 -8.83 15.72 31.28
C GLN A 242 -10.19 16.05 31.92
N PRO A 243 -11.31 15.78 31.22
CA PRO A 243 -12.64 16.01 31.78
C PRO A 243 -12.91 15.11 32.99
N SER A 244 -13.68 15.61 33.97
CA SER A 244 -13.98 14.88 35.21
C SER A 244 -14.79 13.60 35.01
N TYR A 245 -15.50 13.47 33.87
CA TYR A 245 -16.23 12.26 33.52
C TYR A 245 -15.33 11.16 32.92
N ILE A 246 -14.04 11.43 32.74
CA ILE A 246 -13.06 10.47 32.24
C ILE A 246 -12.10 10.08 33.36
N THR A 247 -11.97 8.78 33.61
CA THR A 247 -10.93 8.19 34.45
C THR A 247 -10.26 7.07 33.68
N CYS A 248 -9.01 7.28 33.27
CA CYS A 248 -8.20 6.30 32.55
C CYS A 248 -7.70 5.20 33.50
N ALA A 249 -7.52 3.98 33.01
CA ALA A 249 -6.92 2.90 33.81
C ALA A 249 -5.43 3.13 34.09
N ALA A 250 -4.75 3.84 33.18
CA ALA A 250 -3.34 4.24 33.30
C ALA A 250 -3.20 5.77 33.28
N ALA A 251 -1.96 6.28 33.35
CA ALA A 251 -1.68 7.72 33.31
C ALA A 251 -2.16 8.43 32.02
N LYS A 252 -2.35 7.68 30.93
CA LYS A 252 -2.89 8.19 29.67
C LYS A 252 -4.00 7.26 29.18
N CYS A 253 -5.12 7.85 28.77
CA CYS A 253 -6.19 7.10 28.12
C CYS A 253 -5.77 6.64 26.72
N THR A 254 -6.04 5.37 26.44
CA THR A 254 -6.17 4.84 25.08
C THR A 254 -7.31 5.55 24.33
N THR A 255 -7.34 5.40 23.00
CA THR A 255 -8.44 5.92 22.17
C THR A 255 -9.78 5.28 22.56
N VAL A 256 -9.78 3.97 22.81
CA VAL A 256 -10.97 3.22 23.25
C VAL A 256 -11.50 3.77 24.57
N GLU A 257 -10.65 3.93 25.59
CA GLU A 257 -11.08 4.47 26.89
C GLU A 257 -11.69 5.86 26.77
N TYR A 258 -11.01 6.77 26.05
CA TYR A 258 -11.52 8.13 25.85
C TYR A 258 -12.89 8.12 25.17
N LYS A 259 -13.04 7.38 24.07
CA LYS A 259 -14.30 7.35 23.32
C LYS A 259 -15.41 6.66 24.10
N ALA A 260 -15.13 5.51 24.73
CA ALA A 260 -16.10 4.78 25.53
C ALA A 260 -16.61 5.59 26.73
N LEU A 261 -15.72 6.21 27.51
CA LEU A 261 -16.11 7.00 28.67
C LEU A 261 -16.84 8.29 28.28
N THR A 262 -16.56 8.84 27.10
CA THR A 262 -17.34 9.98 26.57
C THR A 262 -18.74 9.54 26.13
N ARG A 263 -18.90 8.35 25.52
CA ARG A 263 -20.23 7.79 25.24
C ARG A 263 -21.01 7.51 26.52
N LYS A 264 -20.35 6.98 27.56
CA LYS A 264 -20.95 6.85 28.89
C LYS A 264 -21.44 8.20 29.41
N HIS A 265 -20.62 9.24 29.31
CA HIS A 265 -21.02 10.59 29.72
C HIS A 265 -22.27 11.09 28.97
N ILE A 266 -22.36 10.85 27.66
CA ILE A 266 -23.56 11.17 26.87
C ILE A 266 -24.80 10.42 27.42
N GLN A 267 -24.66 9.16 27.84
CA GLN A 267 -25.74 8.43 28.51
C GLN A 267 -26.09 9.02 29.89
N ASP A 268 -25.09 9.45 30.66
CA ASP A 268 -25.29 10.11 31.95
C ASP A 268 -26.04 11.46 31.80
N LEU A 269 -25.98 12.10 30.62
CA LEU A 269 -26.79 13.28 30.25
C LEU A 269 -28.26 12.92 29.89
N GLY A 270 -28.64 11.64 29.98
CA GLY A 270 -30.00 11.14 29.75
C GLY A 270 -30.30 10.75 28.30
N TYR A 271 -29.29 10.65 27.44
CA TYR A 271 -29.45 10.19 26.06
C TYR A 271 -29.31 8.67 25.96
N THR A 272 -30.05 8.06 25.04
CA THR A 272 -29.82 6.69 24.62
C THR A 272 -29.13 6.71 23.28
N ILE A 273 -27.85 6.36 23.25
CA ILE A 273 -27.11 6.19 21.99
C ILE A 273 -27.64 4.94 21.30
N THR A 274 -28.49 5.12 20.29
CA THR A 274 -29.10 4.01 19.54
C THR A 274 -28.15 3.50 18.47
N LEU A 275 -27.29 4.38 17.95
CA LEU A 275 -26.30 4.08 16.92
C LEU A 275 -25.00 4.84 17.18
N ASN A 276 -23.88 4.14 17.10
CA ASN A 276 -22.54 4.71 17.10
C ASN A 276 -21.86 4.43 15.76
N VAL A 277 -21.35 5.46 15.09
CA VAL A 277 -20.80 5.36 13.73
C VAL A 277 -19.34 5.75 13.74
N GLY A 278 -18.49 4.90 13.15
CA GLY A 278 -17.05 5.13 13.08
C GLY A 278 -16.38 4.26 12.03
N ASP A 279 -15.22 4.70 11.55
CA ASP A 279 -14.40 4.00 10.58
C ASP A 279 -13.31 3.14 11.26
N GLN A 280 -13.07 3.33 12.56
CA GLN A 280 -12.14 2.51 13.35
C GLN A 280 -12.88 1.65 14.37
N TRP A 281 -12.32 0.49 14.68
CA TRP A 281 -12.83 -0.36 15.76
C TRP A 281 -12.75 0.34 17.12
N SER A 282 -11.74 1.21 17.30
CA SER A 282 -11.60 2.03 18.51
C SER A 282 -12.75 3.01 18.74
N ASP A 283 -13.53 3.32 17.71
CA ASP A 283 -14.69 4.20 17.80
C ASP A 283 -15.89 3.46 18.39
N LEU A 284 -15.93 2.14 18.16
CA LEU A 284 -17.09 1.30 18.37
C LEU A 284 -16.98 0.48 19.66
N GLN A 285 -15.77 0.07 20.05
CA GLN A 285 -15.48 -0.71 21.25
C GLN A 285 -15.71 0.04 22.55
N GLY A 286 -15.95 -0.70 23.63
CA GLY A 286 -16.13 -0.20 24.99
C GLY A 286 -17.57 0.12 25.36
N GLY A 287 -18.55 -0.30 24.55
CA GLY A 287 -19.98 -0.23 24.88
C GLY A 287 -20.62 1.18 24.87
N TYR A 288 -21.64 1.35 25.71
CA TYR A 288 -22.47 2.57 25.85
C TYR A 288 -23.23 2.98 24.58
N THR A 289 -23.62 2.00 23.77
CA THR A 289 -24.48 2.15 22.59
C THR A 289 -25.34 0.90 22.41
N GLN A 290 -26.49 1.03 21.76
CA GLN A 290 -27.33 -0.13 21.41
C GLN A 290 -26.87 -0.83 20.13
N SER A 291 -26.30 -0.08 19.19
CA SER A 291 -25.79 -0.63 17.92
C SER A 291 -24.62 0.18 17.39
N THR A 292 -23.88 -0.42 16.46
CA THR A 292 -22.67 0.15 15.86
C THR A 292 -22.73 0.04 14.34
N LEU A 293 -22.18 1.03 13.64
CA LEU A 293 -21.98 1.02 12.19
C LEU A 293 -20.50 1.28 11.90
N LYS A 294 -19.82 0.24 11.41
CA LYS A 294 -18.43 0.31 10.95
C LYS A 294 -18.40 0.77 9.50
N LEU A 295 -17.65 1.84 9.23
CA LEU A 295 -17.32 2.32 7.90
C LEU A 295 -15.96 1.77 7.45
N PRO A 296 -15.75 1.51 6.16
CA PRO A 296 -14.48 0.99 5.65
C PRO A 296 -13.35 2.02 5.75
N ASN A 297 -12.20 1.60 6.28
CA ASN A 297 -10.96 2.39 6.24
C ASN A 297 -9.70 1.49 6.20
N PRO A 298 -9.05 1.34 5.03
CA PRO A 298 -7.78 0.62 4.90
C PRO A 298 -6.53 1.53 4.96
N THR A 299 -6.66 2.86 5.10
CA THR A 299 -5.54 3.82 4.98
C THR A 299 -4.74 4.04 6.26
N TYR A 300 -5.31 3.77 7.44
CA TYR A 300 -4.60 3.75 8.72
C TYR A 300 -5.33 2.92 9.76
N TYR A 301 -4.62 2.50 10.81
CA TYR A 301 -5.18 1.72 11.90
C TYR A 301 -4.88 2.34 13.27
N LEU A 302 -5.94 2.56 14.06
CA LEU A 302 -5.79 2.94 15.46
C LEU A 302 -5.84 1.70 16.37
N PRO A 303 -4.86 1.51 17.28
CA PRO A 303 -4.89 0.43 18.25
C PRO A 303 -6.21 0.41 19.05
N SER A 304 -6.87 -0.74 19.01
CA SER A 304 -8.24 -0.95 19.45
C SER A 304 -8.30 -2.13 20.43
N ALA A 305 -7.47 -2.05 21.48
CA ALA A 305 -7.44 -3.07 22.52
C ALA A 305 -8.71 -3.00 23.38
N ASP A 306 -9.27 -4.17 23.71
CA ASP A 306 -10.41 -4.26 24.61
C ASP A 306 -10.10 -3.59 25.96
N LEU A 307 -11.13 -2.99 26.56
CA LEU A 307 -11.02 -2.43 27.90
C LEU A 307 -10.70 -3.53 28.94
N PRO A 308 -10.01 -3.22 30.05
CA PRO A 308 -9.70 -4.22 31.07
C PRO A 308 -10.93 -5.01 31.54
N GLY A 309 -10.89 -6.33 31.41
CA GLY A 309 -11.97 -7.23 31.81
C GLY A 309 -13.16 -7.31 30.84
N VAL A 310 -13.09 -6.65 29.69
CA VAL A 310 -14.08 -6.71 28.61
C VAL A 310 -13.52 -7.56 27.47
N SER A 311 -14.37 -8.30 26.76
CA SER A 311 -14.01 -9.01 25.54
C SER A 311 -15.03 -8.75 24.45
N GLU A 312 -14.60 -8.14 23.34
CA GLU A 312 -15.47 -7.73 22.23
C GLU A 312 -15.02 -8.35 20.89
N PRO A 313 -15.00 -9.70 20.76
CA PRO A 313 -14.45 -10.37 19.58
C PRO A 313 -15.23 -10.09 18.27
N ALA A 314 -16.46 -9.54 18.38
CA ALA A 314 -17.26 -9.12 17.24
C ALA A 314 -16.91 -7.71 16.73
N LEU A 315 -16.12 -6.92 17.50
CA LEU A 315 -15.64 -5.59 17.14
C LEU A 315 -14.13 -5.63 16.90
N ALA A 316 -13.70 -6.52 16.01
CA ALA A 316 -12.31 -6.74 15.70
C ALA A 316 -12.06 -6.62 14.19
N PRO A 317 -10.86 -6.17 13.76
CA PRO A 317 -10.52 -6.14 12.35
C PRO A 317 -10.53 -7.52 11.72
N ARG A 318 -10.85 -7.56 10.43
CA ARG A 318 -10.64 -8.75 9.61
C ARG A 318 -9.16 -9.13 9.61
N THR A 319 -8.86 -10.43 9.60
CA THR A 319 -7.48 -10.93 9.62
C THR A 319 -7.10 -11.72 8.37
N THR A 320 -8.05 -12.02 7.48
CA THR A 320 -7.79 -12.80 6.25
C THR A 320 -8.16 -11.99 5.02
N PHE A 321 -7.25 -11.91 4.06
CA PHE A 321 -7.36 -11.02 2.91
C PHE A 321 -7.03 -11.75 1.61
N THR A 322 -7.68 -11.33 0.52
CA THR A 322 -7.32 -11.71 -0.84
C THR A 322 -6.86 -10.45 -1.57
N MET A 323 -5.60 -10.44 -2.01
CA MET A 323 -4.97 -9.26 -2.62
C MET A 323 -4.12 -9.69 -3.80
N ALA A 324 -4.48 -9.18 -4.99
CA ALA A 324 -3.70 -9.34 -6.20
C ALA A 324 -2.45 -8.45 -6.15
N PRO A 325 -1.31 -8.92 -6.67
CA PRO A 325 -0.06 -8.17 -6.62
C PRO A 325 -0.10 -6.85 -7.40
N ASP A 326 -0.96 -6.74 -8.43
CA ASP A 326 -1.16 -5.54 -9.25
C ASP A 326 -2.15 -4.53 -8.65
N GLY A 327 -2.73 -4.85 -7.48
CA GLY A 327 -3.73 -4.03 -6.81
C GLY A 327 -5.14 -4.11 -7.37
N SER A 328 -5.40 -4.92 -8.40
CA SER A 328 -6.72 -5.07 -9.03
C SER A 328 -7.82 -5.54 -8.08
N SER A 329 -7.45 -6.15 -6.95
CA SER A 329 -8.40 -6.53 -5.90
C SER A 329 -9.23 -5.37 -5.36
N GLY A 330 -8.73 -4.13 -5.41
CA GLY A 330 -9.48 -2.94 -4.97
C GLY A 330 -10.74 -2.66 -5.81
N LEU A 331 -10.86 -3.25 -7.00
CA LEU A 331 -12.07 -3.17 -7.81
C LEU A 331 -13.23 -4.04 -7.29
N THR A 332 -12.94 -5.05 -6.45
CA THR A 332 -13.90 -6.09 -6.09
C THR A 332 -14.00 -6.35 -4.59
N GLN A 333 -12.93 -6.13 -3.83
CA GLN A 333 -12.96 -6.21 -2.38
C GLN A 333 -13.56 -4.92 -1.81
N GLY A 334 -14.48 -5.04 -0.86
CA GLY A 334 -14.88 -3.91 -0.01
C GLY A 334 -13.73 -3.49 0.89
N GLY A 335 -13.82 -2.32 1.51
CA GLY A 335 -12.69 -1.72 2.25
C GLY A 335 -12.20 -2.57 3.43
N GLU A 336 -13.10 -3.20 4.19
CA GLU A 336 -12.73 -4.18 5.24
C GLU A 336 -12.10 -5.47 4.68
N GLY A 337 -12.20 -5.67 3.36
CA GLY A 337 -11.58 -6.76 2.63
C GLY A 337 -10.16 -6.48 2.15
N ILE A 338 -9.66 -5.26 2.36
CA ILE A 338 -8.33 -4.80 1.97
C ILE A 338 -7.44 -4.79 3.24
N PRO A 339 -6.20 -5.32 3.20
CA PRO A 339 -5.28 -5.20 4.32
C PRO A 339 -5.06 -3.73 4.70
N ASN A 340 -5.24 -3.41 5.98
CA ASN A 340 -4.93 -2.07 6.47
C ASN A 340 -3.42 -1.83 6.41
N ILE A 341 -3.00 -0.67 5.89
CA ILE A 341 -1.59 -0.39 5.62
C ILE A 341 -0.71 -0.39 6.88
N ASP A 342 -1.22 0.08 8.02
CA ASP A 342 -0.44 0.13 9.27
C ASP A 342 -0.23 -1.26 9.87
N SER A 343 -1.24 -2.12 9.73
CA SER A 343 -1.12 -3.54 10.07
C SER A 343 -0.07 -4.23 9.19
N VAL A 344 0.00 -3.87 7.89
CA VAL A 344 1.01 -4.41 6.95
C VAL A 344 2.40 -3.96 7.38
N LYS A 345 2.59 -2.66 7.65
CA LYS A 345 3.85 -2.10 8.17
C LYS A 345 4.28 -2.80 9.45
N SER A 346 3.39 -2.94 10.43
CA SER A 346 3.67 -3.59 11.72
C SER A 346 4.06 -5.06 11.56
N THR A 347 3.42 -5.77 10.62
CA THR A 347 3.78 -7.16 10.28
C THR A 347 5.19 -7.24 9.67
N ILE A 348 5.51 -6.32 8.77
CA ILE A 348 6.84 -6.21 8.16
C ILE A 348 7.90 -5.90 9.24
N TYR A 349 7.66 -4.93 10.12
CA TYR A 349 8.58 -4.57 11.21
C TYR A 349 8.90 -5.79 12.08
N THR A 350 7.87 -6.51 12.51
CA THR A 350 8.01 -7.72 13.32
C THR A 350 8.82 -8.80 12.59
N TYR A 351 8.59 -9.00 11.29
CA TYR A 351 9.30 -9.98 10.47
C TYR A 351 10.80 -9.69 10.35
N TYR A 352 11.18 -8.42 10.26
CA TYR A 352 12.58 -7.99 10.22
C TYR A 352 13.19 -7.76 11.61
N GLY A 353 12.40 -7.88 12.69
CA GLY A 353 12.84 -7.61 14.05
C GLY A 353 13.11 -6.13 14.33
N ASP A 354 12.45 -5.22 13.59
CA ASP A 354 12.50 -3.78 13.81
C ASP A 354 11.52 -3.38 14.92
N PRO A 355 11.97 -2.76 16.02
CA PRO A 355 11.09 -2.27 17.08
C PRO A 355 10.30 -0.99 16.73
N GLY A 356 10.26 -0.60 15.44
CA GLY A 356 9.61 0.63 14.96
C GLY A 356 10.57 1.81 14.78
N THR A 357 11.87 1.52 14.66
CA THR A 357 12.94 2.51 14.44
C THR A 357 13.28 2.70 12.96
N GLY A 358 12.76 1.83 12.10
CA GLY A 358 13.14 1.74 10.69
C GLY A 358 14.43 0.96 10.45
N ILE A 359 14.98 0.31 11.48
CA ILE A 359 16.25 -0.41 11.43
C ILE A 359 16.01 -1.88 11.78
N ALA A 360 16.33 -2.79 10.87
CA ALA A 360 16.14 -4.21 11.11
C ALA A 360 17.16 -4.78 12.10
N ASN A 361 16.76 -5.81 12.84
CA ASN A 361 17.69 -6.59 13.66
C ASN A 361 18.69 -7.33 12.75
N LYS A 362 19.99 -7.05 12.91
CA LYS A 362 21.06 -7.60 12.06
C LYS A 362 21.61 -8.94 12.56
N THR A 363 21.11 -9.47 13.67
CA THR A 363 21.62 -10.69 14.32
C THR A 363 20.60 -11.82 14.30
N ASP A 364 19.37 -11.58 14.71
CA ASP A 364 18.32 -12.59 14.76
C ASP A 364 16.92 -11.98 14.57
N SER A 365 16.22 -12.47 13.56
CA SER A 365 14.84 -12.10 13.22
C SER A 365 14.18 -13.22 12.43
N PRO A 366 12.84 -13.25 12.32
CA PRO A 366 12.15 -14.17 11.41
C PRO A 366 12.75 -14.16 9.99
N TYR A 367 13.03 -12.98 9.43
CA TYR A 367 13.71 -12.82 8.13
C TYR A 367 15.09 -13.51 8.08
N ILE A 368 15.98 -13.25 9.04
CA ILE A 368 17.33 -13.86 9.05
C ILE A 368 17.24 -15.39 9.14
N ARG A 369 16.33 -15.90 9.96
CA ARG A 369 16.11 -17.36 10.10
C ARG A 369 15.56 -17.96 8.82
N GLU A 370 14.66 -17.27 8.13
CA GLU A 370 14.12 -17.71 6.84
C GLU A 370 15.20 -17.69 5.76
N MET A 371 15.97 -16.62 5.63
CA MET A 371 17.10 -16.52 4.70
C MET A 371 18.11 -17.67 4.90
N ARG A 372 18.45 -17.97 6.15
CA ARG A 372 19.31 -19.12 6.49
C ARG A 372 18.70 -20.44 6.01
N LYS A 373 17.40 -20.64 6.23
CA LYS A 373 16.68 -21.84 5.81
C LYS A 373 16.68 -21.99 4.29
N VAL A 374 16.36 -20.92 3.56
CA VAL A 374 16.37 -20.91 2.07
C VAL A 374 17.76 -21.27 1.57
N VAL A 375 18.81 -20.60 2.05
CA VAL A 375 20.20 -20.88 1.64
C VAL A 375 20.58 -22.34 1.94
N LEU A 376 20.32 -22.85 3.14
CA LEU A 376 20.63 -24.23 3.50
C LEU A 376 19.91 -25.26 2.62
N GLN A 377 18.70 -24.95 2.16
CA GLN A 377 17.95 -25.82 1.25
C GLN A 377 18.50 -25.81 -0.18
N GLN A 378 18.90 -24.64 -0.70
CA GLN A 378 19.36 -24.52 -2.09
C GLN A 378 20.83 -24.92 -2.27
N LEU A 379 21.66 -24.69 -1.26
CA LEU A 379 23.11 -24.78 -1.37
C LEU A 379 23.64 -26.15 -1.85
N PRO A 380 23.16 -27.31 -1.36
CA PRO A 380 23.67 -28.60 -1.81
C PRO A 380 23.45 -28.84 -3.31
N ARG A 381 22.28 -28.45 -3.83
CA ARG A 381 21.96 -28.58 -5.26
C ARG A 381 22.84 -27.69 -6.11
N VAL A 382 22.96 -26.41 -5.74
CA VAL A 382 23.78 -25.43 -6.48
C VAL A 382 25.24 -25.84 -6.48
N ALA A 383 25.79 -26.18 -5.30
CA ALA A 383 27.20 -26.58 -5.17
C ALA A 383 27.51 -27.84 -5.98
N ALA A 384 26.61 -28.83 -5.99
CA ALA A 384 26.78 -30.05 -6.78
C ALA A 384 26.75 -29.75 -8.29
N ALA A 385 25.78 -28.94 -8.75
CA ALA A 385 25.70 -28.53 -10.15
C ALA A 385 26.98 -27.81 -10.60
N CYS A 386 27.40 -26.77 -9.87
CA CYS A 386 28.65 -26.06 -10.14
C CYS A 386 29.84 -27.01 -10.28
N PHE A 387 29.99 -27.97 -9.36
CA PHE A 387 31.12 -28.89 -9.34
C PHE A 387 31.08 -29.86 -10.52
N ILE A 388 29.93 -30.48 -10.78
CA ILE A 388 29.76 -31.46 -11.86
C ILE A 388 30.01 -30.80 -13.21
N GLU A 389 29.39 -29.65 -13.45
CA GLU A 389 29.52 -28.94 -14.72
C GLU A 389 30.93 -28.43 -14.97
N LYS A 390 31.60 -27.95 -13.93
CA LYS A 390 33.01 -27.56 -14.03
C LYS A 390 33.90 -28.75 -14.42
N LYS A 391 33.63 -29.94 -13.87
CA LYS A 391 34.34 -31.19 -14.24
C LYS A 391 34.04 -31.66 -15.65
N LEU A 392 32.86 -31.35 -16.18
CA LEU A 392 32.47 -31.61 -17.57
C LEU A 392 32.96 -30.54 -18.55
N HIS A 393 33.85 -29.62 -18.12
CA HIS A 393 34.37 -28.52 -18.94
C HIS A 393 33.29 -27.60 -19.51
N LYS A 394 32.16 -27.47 -18.81
CA LYS A 394 31.17 -26.40 -19.03
C LYS A 394 31.58 -25.11 -18.30
N ASN A 395 30.82 -24.04 -18.51
CA ASN A 395 30.95 -22.75 -17.85
C ASN A 395 29.78 -22.52 -16.87
N PRO A 396 29.71 -23.24 -15.73
CA PRO A 396 28.60 -23.05 -14.80
C PRO A 396 28.64 -21.66 -14.17
N ALA A 397 27.47 -21.05 -13.97
CA ALA A 397 27.31 -19.78 -13.30
C ALA A 397 26.07 -19.73 -12.42
N ILE A 398 26.09 -18.86 -11.41
CA ILE A 398 24.86 -18.40 -10.75
C ILE A 398 24.64 -16.92 -11.05
N VAL A 399 23.38 -16.54 -11.22
CA VAL A 399 22.96 -15.14 -11.37
C VAL A 399 22.34 -14.67 -10.06
N LEU A 400 22.79 -13.50 -9.58
CA LEU A 400 22.33 -12.87 -8.35
C LEU A 400 21.85 -11.45 -8.64
N ASP A 401 20.63 -11.13 -8.20
CA ASP A 401 20.20 -9.73 -8.11
C ASP A 401 20.97 -8.94 -7.00
N ALA A 402 20.85 -7.61 -7.04
CA ALA A 402 21.45 -6.71 -6.05
C ALA A 402 20.56 -6.50 -4.82
N ASP A 403 19.47 -5.74 -4.97
CA ASP A 403 18.68 -5.17 -3.89
C ASP A 403 17.89 -6.29 -3.19
N ASP A 404 18.01 -6.41 -1.87
CA ASP A 404 17.48 -7.48 -1.02
C ASP A 404 17.87 -8.93 -1.39
N THR A 405 18.66 -9.11 -2.46
CA THR A 405 19.24 -10.40 -2.85
C THR A 405 20.69 -10.56 -2.44
N THR A 406 21.52 -9.55 -2.65
CA THR A 406 22.92 -9.52 -2.19
C THR A 406 23.22 -8.35 -1.26
N LEU A 407 22.55 -7.22 -1.45
CA LEU A 407 22.65 -6.02 -0.63
C LEU A 407 21.29 -5.74 0.02
N TRP A 408 21.24 -5.77 1.34
CA TRP A 408 19.99 -5.66 2.10
C TRP A 408 19.57 -4.19 2.25
N THR A 409 18.41 -3.81 1.70
CA THR A 409 17.98 -2.42 1.56
C THR A 409 16.97 -1.97 2.62
N TYR A 410 16.46 -2.88 3.46
CA TYR A 410 15.42 -2.58 4.46
C TYR A 410 15.57 -1.24 5.20
N ASP A 411 16.75 -0.93 5.75
CA ASP A 411 16.93 0.30 6.54
C ASP A 411 16.74 1.56 5.68
N MET A 412 17.10 1.49 4.40
CA MET A 412 16.81 2.55 3.43
C MET A 412 15.31 2.62 3.14
N GLU A 413 14.68 1.48 2.87
CA GLU A 413 13.25 1.40 2.55
C GLU A 413 12.38 1.93 3.69
N VAL A 414 12.72 1.66 4.95
CA VAL A 414 11.90 2.02 6.10
C VAL A 414 12.32 3.33 6.75
N ALA A 415 13.58 3.46 7.18
CA ALA A 415 14.04 4.67 7.87
C ALA A 415 14.30 5.84 6.92
N GLY A 416 14.74 5.57 5.69
CA GLY A 416 15.03 6.60 4.69
C GLY A 416 13.83 7.01 3.85
N MET A 417 13.16 6.02 3.26
CA MET A 417 12.09 6.20 2.27
C MET A 417 10.69 6.14 2.86
N HIS A 418 10.52 5.56 4.05
CA HIS A 418 9.21 5.32 4.66
C HIS A 418 8.26 4.55 3.71
N PHE A 419 8.81 3.54 3.05
CA PHE A 419 8.18 2.75 1.98
C PHE A 419 7.70 3.57 0.77
N THR A 420 8.27 4.76 0.57
CA THR A 420 7.93 5.66 -0.55
C THR A 420 9.18 5.86 -1.38
N PHE A 421 9.22 5.20 -2.53
CA PHE A 421 10.40 5.15 -3.37
C PHE A 421 10.89 6.54 -3.78
N ASP A 422 12.13 6.86 -3.41
CA ASP A 422 12.84 8.06 -3.82
C ASP A 422 14.14 7.69 -4.57
N PRO A 423 14.20 7.86 -5.90
CA PRO A 423 15.38 7.47 -6.67
C PRO A 423 16.63 8.30 -6.34
N ALA A 424 16.48 9.54 -5.88
CA ALA A 424 17.61 10.38 -5.48
C ALA A 424 18.19 9.90 -4.14
N LEU A 425 17.32 9.58 -3.18
CA LEU A 425 17.75 8.99 -1.92
C LEU A 425 18.39 7.61 -2.13
N GLN A 426 17.82 6.78 -3.01
CA GLN A 426 18.42 5.50 -3.37
C GLN A 426 19.85 5.69 -3.88
N ASP A 427 20.06 6.65 -4.78
CA ASP A 427 21.39 6.93 -5.31
C ASP A 427 22.37 7.36 -4.21
N VAL A 428 21.95 8.20 -3.25
CA VAL A 428 22.78 8.55 -2.09
C VAL A 428 23.22 7.31 -1.29
N TYR A 429 22.35 6.33 -1.10
CA TYR A 429 22.70 5.08 -0.42
C TYR A 429 23.64 4.19 -1.24
N VAL A 430 23.37 4.07 -2.54
CA VAL A 430 24.17 3.27 -3.48
C VAL A 430 25.58 3.84 -3.60
N GLN A 431 25.72 5.13 -3.91
CA GLN A 431 27.01 5.80 -4.05
C GLN A 431 27.77 5.81 -2.72
N GLY A 432 27.06 5.93 -1.60
CA GLY A 432 27.63 5.85 -0.25
C GLY A 432 28.01 4.44 0.21
N GLN A 433 27.71 3.39 -0.58
CA GLN A 433 27.99 1.98 -0.25
C GLN A 433 27.44 1.60 1.13
N LYS A 434 26.20 2.01 1.40
CA LYS A 434 25.58 1.95 2.74
C LYS A 434 24.91 0.62 3.06
N PHE A 435 24.78 -0.29 2.10
CA PHE A 435 24.00 -1.51 2.30
C PHE A 435 24.83 -2.61 2.96
N PRO A 436 24.34 -3.25 4.03
CA PRO A 436 24.91 -4.51 4.53
C PRO A 436 24.64 -5.65 3.53
N ALA A 437 25.36 -6.77 3.69
CA ALA A 437 25.06 -7.98 2.94
C ALA A 437 23.70 -8.56 3.35
N THR A 438 22.96 -9.09 2.37
CA THR A 438 21.79 -9.92 2.63
C THR A 438 22.18 -11.16 3.44
N PRO A 439 21.47 -11.48 4.55
CA PRO A 439 21.82 -12.60 5.42
C PRO A 439 22.04 -13.92 4.65
N SER A 440 23.12 -14.63 5.00
CA SER A 440 23.54 -15.92 4.41
C SER A 440 23.95 -15.92 2.93
N MET A 441 23.74 -14.83 2.18
CA MET A 441 23.99 -14.81 0.73
C MET A 441 25.48 -14.70 0.36
N VAL A 442 26.32 -14.08 1.20
CA VAL A 442 27.80 -14.11 1.04
C VAL A 442 28.32 -15.55 1.10
N SER A 443 27.82 -16.35 2.06
CA SER A 443 28.21 -17.76 2.21
C SER A 443 27.77 -18.58 1.00
N LEU A 444 26.54 -18.37 0.50
CA LEU A 444 26.05 -19.04 -0.70
C LEU A 444 26.94 -18.74 -1.91
N ALA A 445 27.23 -17.46 -2.18
CA ALA A 445 28.08 -17.06 -3.30
C ALA A 445 29.51 -17.62 -3.17
N SER A 446 30.10 -17.54 -1.98
CA SER A 446 31.45 -18.07 -1.72
C SER A 446 31.54 -19.58 -1.98
N ILE A 447 30.54 -20.35 -1.55
CA ILE A 447 30.52 -21.80 -1.72
C ILE A 447 30.25 -22.17 -3.19
N ALA A 448 29.31 -21.49 -3.87
CA ALA A 448 29.09 -21.70 -5.30
C ALA A 448 30.37 -21.43 -6.12
N GLN A 449 31.09 -20.35 -5.80
CA GLN A 449 32.36 -20.02 -6.43
C GLN A 449 33.43 -21.09 -6.16
N LYS A 450 33.58 -21.54 -4.91
CA LYS A 450 34.51 -22.64 -4.54
C LYS A 450 34.15 -23.96 -5.22
N SER A 451 32.88 -24.20 -5.48
CA SER A 451 32.40 -25.36 -6.24
C SER A 451 32.59 -25.23 -7.75
N GLY A 452 33.04 -24.09 -8.25
CA GLY A 452 33.43 -23.92 -9.66
C GLY A 452 32.50 -23.04 -10.51
N CYS A 453 31.44 -22.47 -9.93
CA CYS A 453 30.59 -21.51 -10.63
C CYS A 453 31.25 -20.14 -10.75
N THR A 454 30.99 -19.46 -11.87
CA THR A 454 31.15 -18.00 -11.95
C THR A 454 29.96 -17.31 -11.26
N ILE A 455 30.23 -16.24 -10.52
CA ILE A 455 29.16 -15.41 -9.94
C ILE A 455 28.89 -14.26 -10.91
N ILE A 456 27.63 -14.06 -11.29
CA ILE A 456 27.19 -13.02 -12.22
C ILE A 456 26.14 -12.14 -11.54
N GLY A 457 26.30 -10.82 -11.62
CA GLY A 457 25.33 -9.87 -11.07
C GLY A 457 24.37 -9.37 -12.15
N LEU A 458 23.08 -9.28 -11.85
CA LEU A 458 22.07 -8.75 -12.76
C LEU A 458 21.02 -7.95 -11.98
N THR A 459 21.08 -6.62 -12.08
CA THR A 459 20.25 -5.72 -11.26
C THR A 459 19.50 -4.68 -12.08
N GLY A 460 18.37 -4.22 -11.54
CA GLY A 460 17.63 -3.07 -12.07
C GLY A 460 18.30 -1.72 -11.85
N ARG A 461 19.36 -1.64 -11.01
CA ARG A 461 20.16 -0.43 -10.81
C ARG A 461 20.74 0.08 -12.13
N ASN A 462 20.90 1.39 -12.23
CA ASN A 462 21.38 2.04 -13.46
C ASN A 462 22.90 1.91 -13.63
N ASP A 463 23.40 2.04 -14.86
CA ASP A 463 24.84 1.92 -15.16
C ASP A 463 25.73 2.88 -14.35
N ASN A 464 25.25 4.09 -14.05
CA ASN A 464 25.95 5.06 -13.20
C ASN A 464 26.11 4.61 -11.74
N GLN A 465 25.39 3.56 -11.33
CA GLN A 465 25.46 2.95 -10.00
C GLN A 465 26.33 1.70 -9.96
N LYS A 466 26.80 1.19 -11.11
CA LYS A 466 27.53 -0.08 -11.23
C LYS A 466 28.78 -0.11 -10.34
N ALA A 467 29.64 0.89 -10.47
CA ALA A 467 30.93 0.91 -9.76
C ALA A 467 30.74 0.92 -8.24
N ALA A 468 29.84 1.77 -7.73
CA ALA A 468 29.53 1.84 -6.32
C ALA A 468 28.88 0.56 -5.80
N THR A 469 28.01 -0.08 -6.59
CA THR A 469 27.38 -1.36 -6.24
C THR A 469 28.42 -2.48 -6.10
N ILE A 470 29.34 -2.62 -7.06
CA ILE A 470 30.44 -3.61 -6.99
C ILE A 470 31.34 -3.32 -5.78
N ALA A 471 31.67 -2.05 -5.51
CA ALA A 471 32.46 -1.66 -4.36
C ALA A 471 31.76 -2.00 -3.03
N ASN A 472 30.44 -1.78 -2.93
CA ASN A 472 29.65 -2.16 -1.76
C ASN A 472 29.66 -3.68 -1.56
N LEU A 473 29.48 -4.47 -2.64
CA LEU A 473 29.52 -5.94 -2.58
C LEU A 473 30.88 -6.43 -2.05
N ALA A 474 31.97 -5.87 -2.56
CA ALA A 474 33.32 -6.19 -2.07
C ALA A 474 33.49 -5.81 -0.59
N LYS A 475 33.03 -4.61 -0.20
CA LYS A 475 33.07 -4.11 1.19
C LYS A 475 32.36 -5.04 2.17
N VAL A 476 31.29 -5.72 1.77
CA VAL A 476 30.51 -6.63 2.63
C VAL A 476 30.87 -8.10 2.46
N GLY A 477 31.95 -8.41 1.73
CA GLY A 477 32.57 -9.73 1.71
C GLY A 477 32.28 -10.59 0.48
N TYR A 478 31.58 -10.07 -0.54
CA TYR A 478 31.47 -10.76 -1.82
C TYR A 478 32.78 -10.68 -2.62
N THR A 479 33.08 -11.75 -3.35
CA THR A 479 34.19 -11.83 -4.31
C THR A 479 33.68 -12.25 -5.68
N GLY A 480 34.47 -12.00 -6.73
CA GLY A 480 34.18 -12.50 -8.08
C GLY A 480 33.34 -11.59 -8.96
N PHE A 481 32.71 -10.54 -8.42
CA PHE A 481 32.06 -9.50 -9.22
C PHE A 481 33.09 -8.53 -9.83
N THR A 482 32.93 -8.26 -11.12
CA THR A 482 33.73 -7.35 -11.94
C THR A 482 32.81 -6.56 -12.87
N ALA A 483 33.30 -5.48 -13.49
CA ALA A 483 32.48 -4.73 -14.44
C ALA A 483 31.98 -5.56 -15.64
N ALA A 484 32.69 -6.64 -16.01
CA ALA A 484 32.37 -7.48 -17.16
C ALA A 484 31.26 -8.51 -16.87
N ASN A 485 31.12 -8.99 -15.64
CA ASN A 485 30.10 -9.95 -15.21
C ASN A 485 29.06 -9.33 -14.26
N TYR A 486 28.91 -8.00 -14.30
CA TYR A 486 27.91 -7.27 -13.54
C TYR A 486 27.07 -6.39 -14.47
N TYR A 487 25.82 -6.80 -14.66
CA TYR A 487 24.87 -6.19 -15.58
C TYR A 487 23.93 -5.26 -14.82
N THR A 488 23.83 -4.03 -15.31
CA THR A 488 22.96 -2.95 -14.82
C THR A 488 22.10 -2.45 -15.97
N LYS A 489 21.02 -1.74 -15.65
CA LYS A 489 20.13 -1.14 -16.66
C LYS A 489 20.79 0.10 -17.25
N TRP A 490 20.66 0.29 -18.56
CA TRP A 490 21.21 1.46 -19.24
C TRP A 490 20.38 2.71 -18.91
N THR A 491 21.02 3.88 -18.90
CA THR A 491 20.35 5.17 -18.65
C THR A 491 19.84 5.83 -19.94
N GLY A 492 20.36 5.41 -21.10
CA GLY A 492 20.11 6.07 -22.39
C GLY A 492 20.95 7.33 -22.59
N VAL A 493 21.86 7.65 -21.67
CA VAL A 493 22.66 8.88 -21.69
C VAL A 493 24.14 8.57 -21.96
N GLY A 494 24.75 9.33 -22.87
CA GLY A 494 26.16 9.19 -23.21
C GLY A 494 26.48 7.79 -23.73
N THR A 495 27.45 7.11 -23.13
CA THR A 495 27.85 5.74 -23.50
C THR A 495 26.95 4.65 -22.91
N SER A 496 26.05 4.98 -21.97
CA SER A 496 25.11 4.03 -21.39
C SER A 496 23.87 3.92 -22.29
N GLN A 497 23.98 3.08 -23.30
CA GLN A 497 22.94 2.86 -24.31
C GLN A 497 22.35 1.46 -24.20
N GLN A 498 21.14 1.28 -24.74
CA GLN A 498 20.50 -0.03 -24.78
C GLN A 498 21.40 -1.06 -25.46
N PRO A 499 21.72 -2.18 -24.81
CA PRO A 499 22.54 -3.21 -25.41
C PRO A 499 21.83 -3.85 -26.61
N SER A 500 22.60 -4.24 -27.63
CA SER A 500 22.05 -4.83 -28.87
C SER A 500 21.33 -6.17 -28.68
N TYR A 501 21.52 -6.84 -27.54
CA TYR A 501 20.83 -8.08 -27.18
C TYR A 501 19.50 -7.84 -26.46
N ILE A 502 19.11 -6.58 -26.22
CA ILE A 502 17.85 -6.21 -25.59
C ILE A 502 16.91 -5.61 -26.64
N SER A 503 15.68 -6.14 -26.70
CA SER A 503 14.55 -5.58 -27.43
C SER A 503 13.38 -5.33 -26.48
N CYS A 504 12.81 -4.13 -26.48
CA CYS A 504 11.65 -3.78 -25.65
C CYS A 504 10.38 -3.81 -26.50
N ALA A 505 9.27 -4.32 -25.97
CA ALA A 505 7.98 -4.31 -26.66
C ALA A 505 7.40 -2.89 -26.81
N THR A 506 7.77 -2.00 -25.89
CA THR A 506 7.42 -0.58 -25.92
C THR A 506 8.67 0.30 -25.88
N ALA A 507 8.50 1.63 -25.80
CA ALA A 507 9.61 2.57 -25.72
C ALA A 507 10.56 2.32 -24.51
N LYS A 508 10.09 1.62 -23.46
CA LYS A 508 10.91 1.22 -22.31
C LYS A 508 10.70 -0.25 -22.00
N CYS A 509 11.79 -0.95 -21.70
CA CYS A 509 11.72 -2.32 -21.21
C CYS A 509 11.18 -2.35 -19.78
N THR A 510 10.24 -3.27 -19.55
CA THR A 510 9.92 -3.81 -18.23
C THR A 510 11.15 -4.43 -17.58
N THR A 511 11.12 -4.61 -16.26
CA THR A 511 12.19 -5.29 -15.53
C THR A 511 12.35 -6.73 -16.01
N ILE A 512 11.24 -7.42 -16.27
CA ILE A 512 11.22 -8.79 -16.82
C ILE A 512 11.91 -8.84 -18.19
N GLU A 513 11.55 -7.96 -19.14
CA GLU A 513 12.16 -7.94 -20.47
C GLU A 513 13.67 -7.74 -20.40
N TYR A 514 14.13 -6.80 -19.57
CA TYR A 514 15.56 -6.55 -19.40
C TYR A 514 16.29 -7.75 -18.78
N LYS A 515 15.80 -8.26 -17.65
CA LYS A 515 16.50 -9.32 -16.91
C LYS A 515 16.49 -10.65 -17.65
N SER A 516 15.36 -11.04 -18.22
CA SER A 516 15.24 -12.30 -18.99
C SER A 516 16.13 -12.32 -20.24
N GLN A 517 16.14 -11.24 -21.02
CA GLN A 517 16.99 -11.16 -22.21
C GLN A 517 18.47 -11.10 -21.84
N THR A 518 18.83 -10.47 -20.72
CA THR A 518 20.22 -10.47 -20.23
C THR A 518 20.68 -11.87 -19.83
N ARG A 519 19.85 -12.66 -19.13
CA ARG A 519 20.18 -14.07 -18.84
C ARG A 519 20.35 -14.91 -20.11
N LYS A 520 19.46 -14.74 -21.09
CA LYS A 520 19.59 -15.40 -22.40
C LYS A 520 20.88 -14.99 -23.13
N TYR A 521 21.29 -13.73 -23.02
CA TYR A 521 22.57 -13.27 -23.57
C TYR A 521 23.75 -13.96 -22.86
N ILE A 522 23.73 -14.07 -21.53
CA ILE A 522 24.76 -14.75 -20.73
C ILE A 522 24.97 -16.22 -21.16
N GLU A 523 23.88 -16.95 -21.45
CA GLU A 523 23.96 -18.33 -21.97
C GLU A 523 24.44 -18.42 -23.43
N SER A 524 24.31 -17.32 -24.19
CA SER A 524 24.72 -17.29 -25.58
C SER A 524 26.25 -17.30 -25.74
N LYS A 525 26.74 -17.71 -26.92
CA LYS A 525 28.18 -17.62 -27.26
C LYS A 525 28.74 -16.21 -27.07
N ALA A 526 27.94 -15.18 -27.35
CA ALA A 526 28.36 -13.79 -27.27
C ALA A 526 28.42 -13.26 -25.82
N GLY A 527 27.70 -13.87 -24.88
CA GLY A 527 27.71 -13.50 -23.45
C GLY A 527 28.54 -14.41 -22.56
N GLY A 528 29.30 -15.35 -23.15
CA GLY A 528 30.26 -16.19 -22.43
C GLY A 528 29.91 -17.69 -22.40
N LYS A 529 28.79 -18.07 -23.02
CA LYS A 529 28.34 -19.48 -23.11
C LYS A 529 28.23 -20.12 -21.73
N TYR A 530 27.72 -19.36 -20.76
CA TYR A 530 27.52 -19.85 -19.41
C TYR A 530 26.34 -20.82 -19.37
N ASP A 531 26.34 -21.68 -18.36
CA ASP A 531 25.21 -22.52 -17.98
C ASP A 531 24.69 -21.99 -16.63
N ILE A 532 23.52 -21.36 -16.60
CA ILE A 532 23.02 -20.70 -15.39
C ILE A 532 22.34 -21.74 -14.50
N VAL A 533 23.11 -22.38 -13.62
CA VAL A 533 22.62 -23.47 -12.78
C VAL A 533 21.61 -23.01 -11.72
N ALA A 534 21.65 -21.72 -11.36
CA ALA A 534 20.66 -21.10 -10.48
C ALA A 534 20.60 -19.57 -10.63
N ASN A 535 19.40 -19.02 -10.56
CA ASN A 535 19.10 -17.59 -10.54
C ASN A 535 18.39 -17.22 -9.23
N PHE A 536 18.93 -16.24 -8.50
CA PHE A 536 18.39 -15.77 -7.22
C PHE A 536 17.90 -14.33 -7.34
N GLY A 537 16.73 -14.07 -6.79
CA GLY A 537 16.13 -12.75 -6.77
C GLY A 537 15.05 -12.63 -5.70
N ASP A 538 14.86 -11.45 -5.16
CA ASP A 538 13.85 -11.12 -4.18
C ASP A 538 12.53 -10.69 -4.85
N GLN A 539 12.52 -10.46 -6.16
CA GLN A 539 11.32 -10.17 -6.94
C GLN A 539 11.04 -11.28 -7.96
N PHE A 540 9.76 -11.45 -8.31
CA PHE A 540 9.41 -12.38 -9.38
C PHE A 540 9.95 -11.92 -10.74
N SER A 541 10.08 -10.62 -10.95
CA SER A 541 10.66 -10.04 -12.16
C SER A 541 12.15 -10.37 -12.36
N ASP A 542 12.84 -10.83 -11.32
CA ASP A 542 14.21 -11.35 -11.42
C ASP A 542 14.28 -12.75 -12.03
N LEU A 543 13.20 -13.50 -11.90
CA LEU A 543 13.16 -14.94 -12.13
C LEU A 543 12.38 -15.33 -13.39
N ILE A 544 11.33 -14.56 -13.70
CA ILE A 544 10.47 -14.80 -14.86
C ILE A 544 11.24 -14.61 -16.18
N GLY A 545 10.90 -15.43 -17.18
CA GLY A 545 11.45 -15.35 -18.54
C GLY A 545 12.54 -16.36 -18.89
N GLY A 546 12.83 -17.33 -18.01
CA GLY A 546 13.72 -18.46 -18.30
C GLY A 546 15.22 -18.14 -18.24
N ALA A 547 16.03 -18.93 -18.95
CA ALA A 547 17.51 -18.88 -19.00
C ALA A 547 18.17 -19.08 -17.62
N ALA A 548 17.72 -20.14 -16.93
CA ALA A 548 18.33 -20.71 -15.73
C ALA A 548 17.71 -22.10 -15.45
N ASP A 549 18.52 -23.04 -14.98
CA ASP A 549 18.06 -24.39 -14.60
C ASP A 549 17.14 -24.37 -13.37
N HIS A 550 17.32 -23.37 -12.51
CA HIS A 550 16.61 -23.24 -11.25
C HIS A 550 16.45 -21.78 -10.86
N SER A 551 15.27 -21.43 -10.38
CA SER A 551 14.98 -20.08 -9.86
C SER A 551 14.71 -20.15 -8.36
N VAL A 552 15.25 -19.20 -7.62
CA VAL A 552 15.11 -19.10 -6.16
C VAL A 552 14.60 -17.72 -5.80
N LYS A 553 13.35 -17.68 -5.33
CA LYS A 553 12.72 -16.47 -4.80
C LYS A 553 13.12 -16.26 -3.34
N LEU A 554 13.70 -15.11 -3.03
CA LEU A 554 13.95 -14.65 -1.67
C LEU A 554 12.73 -13.86 -1.15
N PRO A 555 12.45 -13.88 0.16
CA PRO A 555 11.33 -13.13 0.73
C PRO A 555 11.60 -11.62 0.67
N ASN A 556 10.60 -10.87 0.17
CA ASN A 556 10.61 -9.42 0.23
C ASN A 556 9.18 -8.85 0.24
N PRO A 557 8.69 -8.36 1.39
CA PRO A 557 7.42 -7.65 1.50
C PRO A 557 7.53 -6.11 1.43
N THR A 558 8.73 -5.52 1.30
CA THR A 558 8.95 -4.07 1.46
C THR A 558 8.78 -3.24 0.19
N TYR A 559 8.85 -3.85 -0.99
CA TYR A 559 8.52 -3.22 -2.27
C TYR A 559 8.13 -4.25 -3.34
N TYR A 560 7.42 -3.83 -4.38
CA TYR A 560 7.01 -4.70 -5.50
C TYR A 560 7.47 -4.17 -6.86
N LEU A 561 8.17 -5.01 -7.62
CA LEU A 561 8.56 -4.70 -9.00
C LEU A 561 7.77 -5.58 -10.00
N PRO A 562 6.73 -5.02 -10.65
CA PRO A 562 5.87 -5.77 -11.58
C PRO A 562 6.57 -6.28 -12.84
#